data_AF-K1V6U5-F1
#
_entry.id   AF-K1V6U5-F1
#
_cell.length_a   1.000
_cell.length_b   1.000
_cell.length_c   1.000
_cell.angle_alpha   90.00
_cell.angle_beta   90.00
_cell.angle_gamma   90.00
#
_symmetry.space_group_name_H-M   'P 1'
#
loop_
_entity.id
_entity.type
_entity.pdbx_description
1 polymer ?
#
loop_
_entity_poly.entity_id
_entity_poly.type
_entity_poly.pdbx_seq_one_letter_code
_entity_poly.pdbx_strand_id
1 'polypeptide(L)' 'MEDVANKDTGEVPMHIRNAPAEGMEKEGYHVGYKYPHDYPGHYVEQQYLPDKMLG' A
#
# COMPACT_ATOMS: atom_id res chain seq x y z
N MET A 1 -12.93 -0.65 13.87
CA MET A 1 -13.78 -1.75 13.35
C MET A 1 -15.01 -1.21 12.63
N GLU A 2 -15.64 -0.15 13.12
CA GLU A 2 -16.85 0.41 12.52
C GLU A 2 -16.70 0.78 11.03
N ASP A 3 -15.61 1.44 10.64
CA ASP A 3 -15.36 1.79 9.23
C ASP A 3 -15.22 0.55 8.33
N VAL A 4 -14.49 -0.46 8.78
CA VAL A 4 -14.34 -1.72 8.05
C VAL A 4 -15.67 -2.46 7.91
N ALA A 5 -16.55 -2.37 8.92
CA ALA A 5 -17.84 -3.05 8.93
C ALA A 5 -18.90 -2.31 8.10
N ASN A 6 -18.83 -0.99 8.01
CA ASN A 6 -19.96 -0.16 7.55
C ASN A 6 -19.62 0.78 6.38
N LYS A 7 -18.36 0.86 5.93
CA LYS A 7 -17.94 1.75 4.85
C LYS A 7 -17.21 0.99 3.76
N ASP A 8 -17.25 1.53 2.55
CA ASP A 8 -16.36 1.14 1.46
C ASP A 8 -14.98 1.75 1.72
N THR A 9 -14.11 0.96 2.35
CA THR A 9 -12.74 1.38 2.70
C THR A 9 -11.79 1.42 1.51
N GLY A 10 -12.23 1.03 0.31
CA GLY A 10 -11.38 0.98 -0.89
C GLY A 10 -10.46 -0.22 -0.94
N GLU A 11 -9.52 -0.19 -1.88
CA GLU A 11 -8.57 -1.28 -2.08
C GLU A 11 -7.20 -0.97 -1.46
N VAL A 12 -6.47 -2.04 -1.12
CA VAL A 12 -5.07 -1.94 -0.67
C VAL A 12 -4.23 -1.27 -1.76
N PRO A 13 -3.43 -0.23 -1.46
CA PRO A 13 -2.55 0.40 -2.44
C PRO A 13 -1.59 -0.59 -3.12
N MET A 14 -1.40 -0.46 -4.44
CA MET A 14 -0.63 -1.43 -5.25
C MET A 14 0.80 -1.60 -4.75
N HIS A 15 1.46 -0.51 -4.34
CA HIS A 15 2.84 -0.51 -3.85
C HIS A 15 3.00 -1.21 -2.49
N ILE A 16 1.94 -1.57 -1.78
CA ILE A 16 2.04 -2.39 -0.55
C ILE A 16 1.50 -3.81 -0.72
N ARG A 17 0.95 -4.16 -1.90
CA ARG A 17 0.49 -5.53 -2.17
C ARG A 17 1.69 -6.46 -2.36
N ASN A 18 1.51 -7.72 -1.96
CA ASN A 18 2.47 -8.77 -2.26
C ASN A 18 2.40 -9.15 -3.75
N ALA A 19 3.54 -9.51 -4.33
CA ALA A 19 3.67 -9.98 -5.71
C ALA A 19 4.28 -11.40 -5.75
N PRO A 20 3.62 -12.42 -5.16
CA PRO A 20 4.23 -13.74 -4.98
C PRO A 20 4.33 -14.58 -6.26
N ALA A 21 3.51 -14.28 -7.27
CA ALA A 21 3.55 -14.99 -8.55
C ALA A 21 4.39 -14.22 -9.57
N GLU A 22 5.08 -14.95 -10.43
CA GLU A 22 5.87 -14.38 -11.52
C GLU A 22 4.98 -13.52 -12.44
N GLY A 23 5.43 -12.30 -12.73
CA GLY A 23 4.72 -11.38 -13.62
C GLY A 23 3.77 -10.41 -12.92
N MET A 24 3.42 -10.60 -11.64
CA MET A 24 2.55 -9.66 -10.91
C MET A 24 3.14 -8.24 -10.81
N GLU A 25 4.48 -8.11 -10.76
CA GLU A 25 5.16 -6.81 -10.80
C GLU A 25 4.85 -6.04 -12.10
N LYS A 26 4.65 -6.74 -13.23
CA LYS A 26 4.29 -6.11 -14.52
C LYS A 26 2.86 -5.57 -14.50
N GLU A 27 2.00 -6.12 -13.66
CA GLU A 27 0.66 -5.63 -13.39
C GLU A 27 0.65 -4.51 -12.32
N GLY A 28 1.84 -4.11 -11.84
CA GLY A 28 2.01 -3.00 -10.91
C GLY A 28 1.99 -3.40 -9.44
N TYR A 29 1.90 -4.69 -9.10
CA TYR A 29 1.98 -5.13 -7.70
C TYR A 29 3.37 -4.83 -7.16
N HIS A 30 3.44 -4.33 -5.92
CA HIS A 30 4.68 -4.00 -5.23
C HIS A 30 5.52 -2.87 -5.86
N VAL A 31 5.19 -2.42 -7.08
CA VAL A 31 5.88 -1.34 -7.77
C VAL A 31 5.70 -0.03 -7.00
N GLY A 32 6.83 0.62 -6.69
CA GLY A 32 6.85 1.89 -5.97
C GLY A 32 6.87 1.76 -4.45
N TYR A 33 6.95 0.55 -3.89
CA TYR A 33 7.14 0.36 -2.45
C TYR A 33 8.44 1.02 -1.99
N LYS A 34 8.34 1.95 -1.04
CA LYS A 34 9.48 2.52 -0.34
C LYS A 34 9.74 1.72 0.92
N TYR A 35 10.86 1.01 0.95
CA TYR A 35 11.29 0.26 2.14
C TYR A 35 11.82 1.24 3.20
N PRO A 36 11.13 1.43 4.36
CA PRO A 36 11.46 2.51 5.29
C PRO A 36 12.89 2.48 5.82
N HIS A 37 13.50 1.29 5.93
CA HIS A 37 14.85 1.14 6.48
C HIS A 37 15.95 1.69 5.58
N ASP A 38 15.67 1.93 4.28
CA ASP A 38 16.62 2.55 3.35
C ASP A 38 16.68 4.08 3.50
N TYR A 39 15.78 4.68 4.29
CA TYR A 39 15.65 6.13 4.45
C TYR A 39 16.21 6.60 5.80
N PRO A 40 16.73 7.84 5.91
CA PRO A 40 17.23 8.40 7.16
C PRO A 40 16.18 8.34 8.28
N GLY A 41 16.59 7.86 9.45
CA GLY A 41 15.68 7.68 10.60
C GLY A 41 14.70 6.52 10.44
N HIS A 42 14.89 5.66 9.44
CA HIS A 42 14.02 4.52 9.13
C HIS A 42 12.57 4.90 8.85
N TYR A 43 12.37 6.10 8.29
CA TYR A 43 11.07 6.66 7.99
C TYR A 43 11.04 7.23 6.59
N VAL A 44 9.92 6.99 5.91
CA VAL A 44 9.65 7.55 4.59
C VAL A 44 8.17 7.88 4.47
N GLU A 45 7.87 9.03 3.90
CA GLU A 45 6.49 9.38 3.57
C GLU A 45 6.02 8.52 2.39
N GLN A 46 4.95 7.78 2.67
CA GLN A 46 4.28 6.90 1.73
C GLN A 46 2.82 6.76 2.16
N GLN A 47 1.92 6.64 1.19
CA GLN A 47 0.52 6.33 1.47
C GLN A 47 0.40 4.87 1.93
N TYR A 48 -0.23 4.64 3.08
CA TYR A 48 -0.47 3.28 3.60
C TYR A 48 -1.95 2.91 3.65
N LEU A 49 -2.84 3.90 3.75
CA LEU A 49 -4.28 3.70 3.70
C LEU A 49 -4.77 3.74 2.23
N PRO A 50 -5.87 3.05 1.93
CA PRO A 50 -6.56 3.21 0.64
C PRO A 50 -6.95 4.66 0.36
N ASP A 51 -7.08 5.03 -0.92
CA ASP A 51 -7.44 6.39 -1.36
C ASP A 51 -8.73 6.89 -0.70
N LYS A 52 -9.72 6.01 -0.55
CA LYS A 52 -11.04 6.33 0.05
C LYS A 52 -11.00 6.63 1.54
N MET A 53 -9.87 6.36 2.18
CA MET A 53 -9.66 6.57 3.62
C MET A 53 -8.72 7.75 3.89
N LEU A 54 -8.27 8.46 2.85
CA LEU A 54 -7.55 9.72 2.99
C LEU A 54 -8.56 10.85 3.29
N GLY A 55 -8.16 11.78 4.16
CA GLY A 55 -9.02 12.84 4.71
C GLY A 55 -9.38 13.95 3.73
#